data_AF-A0A953Q8G0-F1
#
_entry.id   AF-A0A953Q8G0-F1
#
_cell.length_a   1.000
_cell.length_b   1.000
_cell.length_c   1.000
_cell.angle_alpha   90.00
_cell.angle_beta   90.00
_cell.angle_gamma   90.00
#
_symmetry.space_group_name_H-M   'P 1'
#
loop_
_entity.id
_entity.type
_entity.pdbx_description
1 polymer ?
#
loop_
_entity_poly.entity_id
_entity_poly.type
_entity_poly.pdbx_seq_one_letter_code
_entity_poly.pdbx_strand_id
1 'polypeptide(L)' 'MEIPGRGSRRLRKLYGGSRWKKLKGTATIEFPDGTICHAEVHWCEAHGIGAKELKIKRILEVT' A
#
# COMPACT_ATOMS: atom_id res chain seq x y z
N MET A 1 7.00 12.09 2.83
CA MET A 1 5.58 12.41 2.57
C MET A 1 4.77 11.84 3.72
N GLU A 2 4.57 12.64 4.76
CA GLU A 2 3.62 12.32 5.83
C GLU A 2 2.25 12.12 5.19
N ILE A 3 1.56 11.01 5.48
CA ILE A 3 0.22 10.80 4.94
C ILE A 3 -0.77 11.29 5.99
N PRO A 4 -1.32 12.52 5.87
CA PRO A 4 -2.13 13.11 6.92
C PRO A 4 -3.35 12.23 7.22
N GLY A 5 -3.71 12.12 8.50
CA GLY A 5 -4.62 11.13 9.11
C GLY A 5 -6.10 11.16 8.67
N ARG A 6 -6.47 11.72 7.50
CA ARG A 6 -7.86 11.86 7.03
C ARG A 6 -8.26 10.95 5.87
N GLY A 7 -7.68 9.75 5.75
CA GLY A 7 -8.01 8.79 4.68
C GLY A 7 -9.04 7.71 5.05
N SER A 8 -9.29 7.47 6.34
CA SER A 8 -10.04 6.30 6.83
C SER A 8 -11.54 6.32 6.50
N ARG A 9 -12.15 7.50 6.32
CA ARG A 9 -13.58 7.60 5.96
C ARG A 9 -13.88 7.05 4.57
N ARG A 10 -13.02 7.32 3.58
CA ARG A 10 -13.21 6.79 2.21
C ARG A 10 -13.02 5.28 2.20
N LEU A 11 -11.94 4.80 2.81
CA LEU A 11 -11.64 3.37 2.90
C LEU A 11 -12.76 2.58 3.58
N ARG A 12 -13.33 3.14 4.66
CA ARG A 12 -14.50 2.54 5.32
C ARG A 12 -15.73 2.49 4.42
N LYS A 13 -15.97 3.52 3.59
CA LYS A 13 -17.10 3.52 2.65
C LYS A 13 -16.92 2.50 1.53
N LEU A 14 -15.70 2.32 1.03
CA LEU A 14 -15.40 1.44 -0.11
C LEU A 14 -15.28 -0.03 0.29
N TYR A 15 -14.57 -0.30 1.38
CA TYR A 15 -14.18 -1.65 1.77
C TYR A 15 -14.75 -2.08 3.13
N GLY A 16 -15.44 -1.19 3.84
CA GLY A 16 -15.92 -1.46 5.19
C GLY A 16 -14.80 -1.43 6.25
N GLY A 17 -15.04 -2.12 7.36
CA GLY A 17 -14.08 -2.26 8.45
C GLY A 17 -13.85 -1.01 9.28
N SER A 18 -13.03 -1.16 10.30
CA SER A 18 -12.69 -0.08 11.24
C SER A 18 -11.18 -0.03 11.44
N ARG A 19 -10.68 1.08 11.97
CA ARG A 19 -9.26 1.27 12.32
C ARG A 19 -8.29 1.03 11.15
N TRP A 20 -8.60 1.63 10.00
CA TRP A 20 -7.66 1.72 8.87
C TRP A 20 -6.35 2.38 9.31
N LYS A 21 -5.25 1.65 9.13
CA LYS A 21 -3.89 2.13 9.35
C LYS A 21 -3.21 2.30 8.01
N LYS A 22 -2.36 3.31 7.91
CA LYS A 22 -1.48 3.48 6.76
C LYS A 22 -0.14 2.85 7.10
N LEU A 23 0.30 1.96 6.24
CA LEU A 23 1.53 1.21 6.40
C LEU A 23 2.46 1.50 5.22
N LYS A 24 3.74 1.31 5.47
CA LYS A 24 4.82 1.38 4.48
C LYS A 24 5.76 0.22 4.71
N GLY A 25 6.35 -0.28 3.65
CA GLY A 25 7.29 -1.40 3.67
C GLY A 25 7.93 -1.57 2.31
N THR A 26 8.77 -2.58 2.18
CA THR A 26 9.39 -2.96 0.91
C THR A 26 8.72 -4.22 0.37
N ALA A 27 8.55 -4.29 -0.95
CA ALA A 27 8.00 -5.45 -1.63
C ALA A 27 8.72 -5.68 -2.96
N THR A 28 8.83 -6.94 -3.34
CA THR A 28 9.23 -7.36 -4.68
C THR A 28 8.03 -7.22 -5.61
N ILE A 29 8.23 -6.55 -6.74
CA ILE A 29 7.22 -6.25 -7.74
C ILE A 29 7.66 -6.87 -9.05
N GLU A 30 6.80 -7.70 -9.61
CA GLU A 30 6.96 -8.22 -10.97
C GLU A 30 6.09 -7.38 -11.91
N PHE A 31 6.73 -6.76 -12.89
CA PHE A 31 6.04 -6.03 -13.94
C PHE A 31 5.57 -7.00 -15.04
N PRO A 32 4.52 -6.64 -15.81
CA PRO A 32 4.03 -7.49 -16.90
C PRO A 32 5.07 -7.79 -18.00
N ASP A 33 6.16 -7.03 -18.06
CA ASP A 33 7.28 -7.24 -18.97
C ASP A 33 8.32 -8.26 -18.44
N GLY A 34 8.09 -8.82 -17.25
CA GLY A 34 8.99 -9.77 -16.58
C GLY A 34 10.07 -9.10 -15.73
N THR A 35 10.12 -7.77 -15.66
CA THR A 35 11.07 -7.05 -14.81
C THR A 35 10.70 -7.24 -13.35
N ILE A 36 11.66 -7.68 -12.54
CA ILE A 36 11.49 -7.82 -11.09
C ILE A 36 12.23 -6.66 -10.42
N CYS A 37 11.53 -5.89 -9.59
CA CYS A 37 12.15 -4.81 -8.84
C CYS A 37 11.77 -4.85 -7.37
N HIS A 38 12.68 -4.40 -6.52
CA HIS A 38 12.41 -4.17 -5.11
C HIS A 38 11.99 -2.72 -4.93
N ALA A 39 10.81 -2.48 -4.35
CA ALA A 39 10.27 -1.14 -4.21
C ALA A 39 9.71 -0.86 -2.82
N GLU A 40 9.80 0.39 -2.38
CA GLU A 40 9.05 0.90 -1.23
C GLU A 40 7.58 1.05 -1.64
N VAL A 41 6.71 0.31 -0.95
CA VAL A 41 5.26 0.29 -1.18
C VAL A 41 4.55 0.80 0.06
N HIS A 42 3.53 1.60 -0.16
CA HIS A 42 2.64 2.09 0.89
C HIS A 42 1.26 1.51 0.66
N TRP A 43 0.59 1.07 1.73
CA TRP A 43 -0.77 0.54 1.66
C TRP A 43 -1.60 0.99 2.86
N CYS A 44 -2.91 0.79 2.77
CA CYS A 44 -3.81 0.92 3.90
C CYS A 44 -4.31 -0.45 4.32
N GLU A 45 -4.29 -0.74 5.61
CA GLU A 45 -4.71 -2.04 6.13
C GLU A 45 -5.74 -1.86 7.24
N ALA A 46 -6.74 -2.73 7.25
CA ALA A 46 -7.68 -2.85 8.35
C ALA A 46 -7.74 -4.31 8.82
N HIS A 47 -7.93 -4.45 10.13
CA HIS A 47 -8.06 -5.76 10.76
C HIS A 47 -9.25 -6.52 10.16
N GLY A 48 -9.01 -7.74 9.67
CA GLY A 48 -10.01 -8.58 9.01
C GLY A 48 -10.31 -8.24 7.55
N ILE A 49 -9.72 -7.18 6.97
CA ILE A 49 -9.83 -6.86 5.52
C ILE A 49 -8.51 -7.10 4.80
N GLY A 50 -7.39 -6.85 5.47
CA GLY A 50 -6.05 -6.91 4.87
C GLY A 50 -5.66 -5.64 4.11
N ALA A 51 -4.58 -5.75 3.34
CA ALA A 51 -3.97 -4.63 2.63
C ALA A 51 -4.80 -4.17 1.41
N LYS A 52 -4.99 -2.86 1.29
CA LYS A 52 -5.69 -2.18 0.19
C LYS A 52 -4.94 -0.93 -0.25
N GLU A 53 -5.22 -0.49 -1.47
CA GLU A 53 -4.59 0.70 -2.08
C GLU A 53 -3.06 0.67 -2.01
N LEU A 54 -2.46 -0.45 -2.42
CA LEU A 54 -1.02 -0.57 -2.55
C LEU A 54 -0.53 0.42 -3.61
N LYS A 55 0.46 1.23 -3.24
CA LYS A 55 1.08 2.21 -4.12
C LYS A 55 2.59 2.16 -3.99
N ILE A 56 3.25 1.94 -5.12
CA ILE A 56 4.69 2.06 -5.28
C ILE A 56 5.08 3.52 -5.05
N LYS A 57 6.00 3.76 -4.13
CA LYS A 57 6.52 5.09 -3.81
C LYS A 57 7.90 5.32 -4.37
N ARG A 58 8.77 4.32 -4.29
CA ARG A 58 10.14 4.39 -4.79
C ARG A 58 10.56 3.01 -5.25
N ILE A 59 11.29 2.94 -6.35
CA ILE A 59 12.02 1.74 -6.74
C ILE A 59 13.37 1.82 -6.03
N LEU A 60 13.71 0.78 -5.27
CA LEU A 60 14.97 0.68 -4.53
C LEU A 60 16.04 -0.03 -5.36
N GLU A 61 15.65 -1.10 -6.05
CA GLU A 61 16.54 -1.90 -6.88
C GLU A 61 15.75 -2.49 -8.05
N VAL A 62 16.34 -2.49 -9.25
CA VAL A 62 15.83 -3.18 -10.43
C VAL A 62 16.81 -4.31 -10.73
N THR A 63 16.31 -5.53 -10.78
CA THR A 63 17.11 -6.73 -11.06
C THR A 63 16.92 -7.17 -12.50
#